data_AF-A0A1G4KF99-F1
#
_entry.id   AF-A0A1G4KF99-F1
#
_cell.length_a   1.000
_cell.length_b   1.000
_cell.length_c   1.000
_cell.angle_alpha   90.00
_cell.angle_beta   90.00
_cell.angle_gamma   90.00
#
_symmetry.space_group_name_H-M   'P 1'
#
loop_
_entity.id
_entity.type
_entity.pdbx_description
1 polymer ?
#
loop_
_entity_poly.entity_id
_entity_poly.type
_entity_poly.pdbx_seq_one_letter_code
_entity_poly.pdbx_strand_id
1 'polypeptide(L)'
;MGTGDLNLLKSWNPHLLKNKKKVWETEQQLLDENKKFKERQQEIENEREQEELTSLTRDGNVRKKKSTLDWMYNDAASTDYQNSDFLLGKKRIDHNTLTAPEKTTEKASGNRRRFHNDNKGVDSITKQAKSPTAGSFSRDDPLAAFQKAQVMRKQHKAAKVKKPLPKKQSAGKAQSQAMKSHSLEKGNTSYDMDY
;
A
#
# COMPACT_ATOMS: atom_id res chain seq x y z
N MET A 1 2.30 34.23 -51.18
CA MET A 1 1.40 34.80 -50.15
C MET A 1 1.57 34.03 -48.85
N GLY A 2 2.50 34.44 -48.00
CA GLY A 2 2.67 33.87 -46.66
C GLY A 2 2.10 34.84 -45.63
N THR A 3 0.79 34.85 -45.47
CA THR A 3 0.09 35.69 -44.49
C THR A 3 -0.30 34.82 -43.29
N GLY A 4 0.63 34.69 -42.36
CA GLY A 4 0.40 34.07 -41.05
C GLY A 4 0.99 34.99 -40.00
N ASP A 5 0.31 35.14 -38.86
CA ASP A 5 0.80 36.00 -37.77
C ASP A 5 2.20 35.54 -37.34
N LEU A 6 3.18 36.42 -37.56
CA LEU A 6 4.60 36.20 -37.25
C LEU A 6 4.80 35.80 -35.78
N ASN A 7 3.91 36.22 -34.88
CA ASN A 7 4.00 35.89 -33.47
C ASN A 7 3.74 34.41 -33.18
N LEU A 8 3.02 33.69 -34.05
CA LEU A 8 2.80 32.24 -33.89
C LEU A 8 4.11 31.43 -34.08
N LEU A 9 5.11 32.01 -34.73
CA LEU A 9 6.43 31.41 -34.89
C LEU A 9 7.34 31.69 -33.68
N LYS A 10 6.92 32.55 -32.74
CA LYS A 10 7.72 32.90 -31.56
C LYS A 10 7.41 31.97 -30.40
N SER A 11 8.46 31.42 -29.78
CA SER A 11 8.36 30.45 -28.68
C SER A 11 7.76 31.03 -27.40
N TRP A 12 7.85 32.34 -27.19
CA TRP A 12 7.31 33.02 -26.01
C TRP A 12 5.82 33.37 -26.13
N ASN A 13 5.20 33.21 -27.30
CA ASN A 13 3.80 33.60 -27.50
C ASN A 13 2.86 32.71 -26.65
N PRO A 14 2.06 33.28 -25.72
CA PRO A 14 1.17 32.51 -24.86
C PRO A 14 0.05 31.79 -25.63
N HIS A 15 -0.31 32.28 -26.82
CA HIS A 15 -1.36 31.69 -27.63
C HIS A 15 -0.93 30.41 -28.35
N LEU A 16 0.37 30.12 -28.41
CA LEU A 16 0.88 28.89 -28.99
C LEU A 16 0.38 27.67 -28.20
N LEU A 17 -0.15 26.64 -28.89
CA LEU A 17 -0.70 25.44 -28.26
C LEU A 17 0.26 24.77 -27.26
N LYS A 18 1.57 24.79 -27.57
CA LYS A 18 2.62 24.26 -26.67
C LYS A 18 2.65 24.99 -25.33
N ASN A 19 2.48 26.31 -25.34
CA ASN A 19 2.53 27.13 -24.12
C ASN A 19 1.22 27.02 -23.35
N LYS A 20 0.08 27.02 -24.03
CA LYS A 20 -1.22 26.71 -23.41
C LYS A 20 -1.20 25.36 -22.69
N LYS A 21 -0.59 24.34 -23.30
CA LYS A 21 -0.43 23.02 -22.69
C LYS A 21 0.41 23.07 -21.42
N LYS A 22 1.55 23.79 -21.45
CA LYS A 22 2.39 23.97 -20.25
C LYS A 22 1.64 24.66 -19.12
N VAL A 23 0.93 25.74 -19.43
CA VAL A 23 0.10 26.47 -18.44
C VAL A 23 -0.95 25.54 -17.86
N TRP A 24 -1.68 24.81 -18.71
CA TRP A 24 -2.68 23.85 -18.26
C TRP A 24 -2.09 22.74 -17.37
N GLU A 25 -0.92 22.20 -17.71
CA GLU A 25 -0.24 21.19 -16.88
C GLU A 25 0.15 21.76 -15.50
N THR A 26 0.65 22.99 -15.45
CA THR A 26 0.99 23.66 -14.18
C THR A 26 -0.25 23.99 -13.35
N GLU A 27 -1.33 24.46 -13.98
CA GLU A 27 -2.61 24.72 -13.31
C GLU A 27 -3.21 23.44 -12.76
N GLN A 28 -3.16 22.35 -13.52
CA GLN A 28 -3.64 21.05 -13.07
C GLN A 28 -2.86 20.52 -11.87
N GLN A 29 -1.52 20.66 -11.88
CA GLN A 29 -0.68 20.30 -10.74
C GLN A 29 -1.02 21.12 -9.50
N LEU A 30 -1.22 22.44 -9.66
CA LEU A 30 -1.60 23.33 -8.57
C LEU A 30 -2.98 22.98 -7.99
N LEU A 31 -3.94 22.60 -8.83
CA LEU A 31 -5.25 22.12 -8.40
C LEU A 31 -5.14 20.84 -7.57
N ASP A 32 -4.30 19.89 -8.00
CA ASP A 32 -4.07 18.64 -7.27
C ASP A 32 -3.39 18.89 -5.92
N GLU A 33 -2.42 19.81 -5.86
CA GLU A 33 -1.77 20.24 -4.61
C GLU A 33 -2.74 20.92 -3.66
N ASN A 34 -3.57 21.84 -4.17
CA ASN A 34 -4.59 22.52 -3.38
C ASN A 34 -5.63 21.53 -2.84
N LYS A 35 -6.02 20.53 -3.64
CA LYS A 35 -6.91 19.46 -3.18
C LYS A 35 -6.30 18.68 -2.00
N LYS A 36 -5.03 18.27 -2.10
CA LYS A 36 -4.31 17.58 -1.01
C LYS A 36 -4.18 18.46 0.22
N PHE A 37 -3.92 19.76 0.03
CA PHE A 37 -3.85 20.71 1.13
C PHE A 37 -5.20 20.83 1.84
N LYS A 38 -6.29 20.95 1.09
CA LYS A 38 -7.65 21.02 1.64
C LYS A 38 -8.04 19.76 2.41
N GLU A 39 -7.69 18.59 1.91
CA GLU A 39 -7.89 17.30 2.61
C GLU A 39 -7.16 17.31 3.96
N ARG A 40 -5.87 17.69 3.99
CA ARG A 40 -5.12 17.82 5.25
C ARG A 40 -5.73 18.85 6.21
N GLN A 41 -6.22 19.97 5.71
CA GLN A 41 -6.89 20.98 6.55
C GLN A 41 -8.17 20.41 7.18
N GLN A 42 -8.93 19.60 6.44
CA GLN A 42 -10.10 18.92 6.97
C GLN A 42 -9.72 17.89 8.04
N GLU A 43 -8.63 17.14 7.85
CA GLU A 43 -8.12 16.20 8.87
C GLU A 43 -7.76 16.93 10.17
N ILE A 44 -7.04 18.06 10.08
CA ILE A 44 -6.66 18.86 11.25
C ILE A 44 -7.89 19.42 11.98
N GLU A 45 -8.89 19.92 11.24
CA GLU A 45 -10.11 20.44 11.87
C GLU A 45 -10.90 19.31 12.56
N ASN A 46 -11.01 18.15 11.91
CA ASN A 46 -11.65 16.97 12.53
C ASN A 46 -10.91 16.52 13.81
N GLU A 47 -9.57 16.52 13.80
CA GLU A 47 -8.76 16.22 14.99
C GLU A 47 -9.01 17.23 16.10
N ARG A 48 -9.11 18.51 15.76
CA ARG A 48 -9.40 19.59 16.69
C ARG A 48 -10.79 19.47 17.31
N GLU A 49 -11.82 19.19 16.51
CA GLU A 49 -13.19 18.96 16.99
C GLU A 49 -13.25 17.76 17.95
N GLN A 50 -12.55 16.67 17.63
CA GLN A 50 -12.46 15.51 18.52
C GLN A 50 -11.73 15.81 19.82
N GLU A 51 -10.65 16.59 19.76
CA GLU A 51 -9.93 17.02 20.95
C GLU A 51 -10.78 17.94 21.83
N GLU A 52 -11.54 18.86 21.24
CA GLU A 52 -12.45 19.74 21.97
C GLU A 52 -13.55 18.96 22.70
N LEU A 53 -14.24 18.03 22.00
CA LEU A 53 -15.24 17.15 22.62
C LEU A 53 -14.65 16.30 23.75
N THR A 54 -13.43 15.81 23.55
CA THR A 54 -12.70 15.04 24.57
C THR A 54 -12.32 15.92 25.76
N SER A 55 -11.91 17.17 25.52
CA SER A 55 -11.58 18.15 26.56
C SER A 55 -12.82 18.46 27.41
N LEU A 56 -13.95 18.80 26.78
CA LEU A 56 -15.21 19.08 27.46
C LEU A 56 -15.70 17.87 28.29
N THR A 57 -15.58 16.66 27.75
CA THR A 57 -15.93 15.43 28.49
C THR A 57 -15.00 15.20 29.67
N ARG A 58 -13.71 15.51 29.53
CA ARG A 58 -12.71 15.36 30.59
C ARG A 58 -12.94 16.36 31.73
N ASP A 59 -13.29 17.60 31.42
CA ASP A 59 -13.57 18.61 32.44
C ASP A 59 -14.79 18.22 33.29
N GLY A 60 -15.74 17.44 32.72
CA GLY A 60 -16.86 16.85 33.46
C GLY A 60 -16.61 15.47 34.08
N ASN A 61 -15.60 14.71 33.63
CA ASN A 61 -15.37 13.32 34.04
C ASN A 61 -13.88 13.06 34.28
N VAL A 62 -13.50 12.78 35.54
CA VAL A 62 -12.13 12.55 36.04
C VAL A 62 -11.44 11.29 35.45
N ARG A 63 -11.92 10.75 34.33
CA ARG A 63 -11.32 9.60 33.65
C ARG A 63 -10.12 10.08 32.83
N LYS A 64 -8.92 9.82 33.36
CA LYS A 64 -7.62 10.22 32.80
C LYS A 64 -7.46 9.72 31.35
N LYS A 65 -6.97 10.60 30.46
CA LYS A 65 -6.57 10.28 29.07
C LYS A 65 -5.66 9.05 29.08
N LYS A 66 -5.87 8.09 28.16
CA LYS A 66 -4.81 7.14 27.78
C LYS A 66 -3.71 7.98 27.11
N SER A 67 -2.53 7.99 27.72
CA SER A 67 -1.39 8.76 27.23
C SER A 67 -1.02 8.33 25.81
N THR A 68 -0.43 9.22 24.99
CA THR A 68 0.16 8.82 23.70
C THR A 68 1.28 7.79 23.87
N LEU A 69 1.80 7.63 25.09
CA LEU A 69 2.74 6.58 25.47
C LEU A 69 2.06 5.32 26.04
N ASP A 70 0.73 5.21 26.00
CA ASP A 70 0.00 4.01 26.47
C ASP A 70 0.42 2.76 25.69
N TRP A 71 0.75 2.88 24.40
CA TRP A 71 1.30 1.77 23.61
C TRP A 71 2.70 1.34 24.07
N MET A 72 3.49 2.27 24.63
CA MET A 72 4.84 1.99 25.12
C MET A 72 4.82 1.43 26.55
N TYR A 73 3.85 1.85 27.37
CA TYR A 73 3.76 1.45 28.78
C TYR A 73 2.76 0.31 29.04
N ASN A 74 1.90 -0.06 28.07
CA ASN A 74 1.05 -1.26 28.15
C ASN A 74 1.70 -2.51 27.53
N ASP A 75 3.02 -2.54 27.29
CA ASP A 75 3.67 -3.79 26.90
C ASP A 75 3.58 -4.79 28.07
N ALA A 76 2.61 -5.71 27.97
CA ALA A 76 2.33 -6.73 28.96
C ALA A 76 3.57 -7.62 29.19
N ALA A 77 4.42 -7.79 28.18
CA ALA A 77 5.65 -8.57 28.29
C ALA A 77 6.67 -7.93 29.27
N SER A 78 6.68 -6.59 29.39
CA SER A 78 7.57 -5.85 30.30
C SER A 78 6.99 -5.67 31.71
N THR A 79 5.65 -5.62 31.82
CA THR A 79 4.95 -5.47 33.12
C THR A 79 4.77 -6.80 33.86
N ASP A 80 4.90 -7.93 33.17
CA ASP A 80 4.85 -9.25 33.81
C ASP A 80 6.08 -9.48 34.70
N TYR A 81 5.92 -9.24 36.01
CA TYR A 81 6.94 -9.46 37.04
C TYR A 81 7.59 -10.84 36.98
N GLN A 82 6.87 -11.87 36.52
CA GLN A 82 7.42 -13.21 36.36
C GLN A 82 8.51 -13.25 35.28
N ASN A 83 8.31 -12.56 34.15
CA ASN A 83 9.31 -12.47 33.08
C ASN A 83 10.53 -11.66 33.54
N SER A 84 10.31 -10.62 34.36
CA SER A 84 11.41 -9.82 34.91
C SER A 84 12.35 -10.63 35.82
N ASP A 85 11.83 -11.57 36.62
CA ASP A 85 12.64 -12.43 37.48
C ASP A 85 13.51 -13.43 36.69
N PHE A 86 13.02 -13.90 35.55
CA PHE A 86 13.78 -14.77 34.64
C PHE A 86 14.85 -13.99 33.88
N LEU A 87 14.53 -12.76 33.41
CA LEU A 87 15.49 -11.87 32.75
C LEU A 87 16.59 -11.39 33.71
N LEU A 88 16.26 -11.20 34.99
CA LEU A 88 17.22 -10.79 36.03
C LEU A 88 17.97 -11.99 36.66
N GLY A 89 17.73 -13.22 36.17
CA GLY A 89 18.42 -14.43 36.61
C GLY A 89 18.09 -14.88 38.04
N LYS A 90 17.04 -14.33 38.66
CA LYS A 90 16.61 -14.72 40.02
C LYS A 90 15.92 -16.09 40.04
N LYS A 91 15.30 -16.50 38.94
CA LYS A 91 14.66 -17.82 38.77
C LYS A 91 15.39 -18.65 37.72
N ARG A 92 15.52 -19.94 37.98
CA ARG A 92 16.10 -20.91 37.04
C ARG A 92 15.09 -21.21 35.93
N ILE A 93 15.59 -21.32 34.69
CA ILE A 93 14.79 -21.67 33.51
C ILE A 93 14.70 -23.20 33.46
N ASP A 94 13.51 -23.74 33.72
CA ASP A 94 13.26 -25.18 33.66
C ASP A 94 12.71 -25.57 32.27
N HIS A 95 12.93 -26.81 31.83
CA HIS A 95 12.45 -27.29 30.52
C HIS A 95 10.92 -27.14 30.35
N ASN A 96 10.17 -27.18 31.45
CA ASN A 96 8.72 -27.00 31.46
C ASN A 96 8.28 -25.54 31.27
N THR A 97 9.12 -24.54 31.56
CA THR A 97 8.79 -23.12 31.31
C THR A 97 9.01 -22.74 29.85
N LEU A 98 9.96 -23.39 29.17
CA LEU A 98 10.24 -23.22 27.74
C LEU A 98 9.22 -23.91 26.82
N THR A 99 8.58 -24.99 27.30
CA THR A 99 7.66 -25.82 26.51
C THR A 99 6.18 -25.65 26.91
N ALA A 100 5.89 -24.89 27.97
CA ALA A 100 4.51 -24.59 28.32
C ALA A 100 3.87 -23.69 27.25
N PRO A 101 2.70 -24.06 26.67
CA PRO A 101 1.90 -23.08 25.95
C PRO A 101 1.51 -21.99 26.94
N GLU A 102 1.76 -20.74 26.57
CA GLU A 102 1.49 -19.52 27.31
C GLU A 102 0.25 -19.70 28.21
N LYS A 103 0.47 -19.96 29.51
CA LYS A 103 -0.62 -20.00 30.48
C LYS A 103 -1.08 -18.57 30.64
N THR A 104 -2.04 -18.19 29.83
CA THR A 104 -2.88 -17.02 30.04
C THR A 104 -3.33 -17.06 31.49
N THR A 105 -2.86 -16.11 32.29
CA THR A 105 -3.34 -15.87 33.64
C THR A 105 -4.77 -15.35 33.51
N GLU A 106 -5.73 -16.27 33.37
CA GLU A 106 -7.17 -15.98 33.31
C GLU A 106 -7.77 -15.72 34.71
N LYS A 107 -6.96 -15.57 35.75
CA LYS A 107 -7.44 -15.38 37.13
C LYS A 107 -6.97 -14.06 37.76
N ALA A 108 -7.18 -12.95 37.07
CA ALA A 108 -7.29 -11.62 37.69
C ALA A 108 -7.85 -10.61 36.68
N SER A 109 -9.15 -10.67 36.39
CA SER A 109 -9.99 -9.52 35.95
C SER A 109 -11.28 -10.05 35.34
N GLY A 110 -12.38 -9.92 36.07
CA GLY A 110 -13.73 -10.28 35.64
C GLY A 110 -14.31 -9.35 34.57
N ASN A 111 -13.55 -9.01 33.53
CA ASN A 111 -14.07 -8.28 32.36
C ASN A 111 -13.44 -8.70 31.03
N ARG A 112 -12.93 -9.92 30.92
CA ARG A 112 -12.59 -10.49 29.61
C ARG A 112 -13.88 -11.06 29.03
N ARG A 113 -14.51 -10.30 28.11
CA ARG A 113 -15.58 -10.85 27.26
C ARG A 113 -15.03 -12.10 26.60
N ARG A 114 -15.51 -13.26 27.05
CA ARG A 114 -15.36 -14.51 26.34
C ARG A 114 -16.01 -14.29 24.99
N PHE A 115 -15.23 -14.28 23.92
CA PHE A 115 -15.79 -14.45 22.58
C PHE A 115 -16.20 -15.92 22.46
N HIS A 116 -17.26 -16.31 23.17
CA HIS A 116 -18.08 -17.44 22.75
C HIS A 116 -18.68 -17.04 21.42
N ASN A 117 -18.20 -17.70 20.37
CA ASN A 117 -18.71 -17.54 19.03
C ASN A 117 -20.03 -18.33 18.91
N ASP A 118 -21.04 -17.92 19.68
CA ASP A 118 -22.42 -18.39 19.55
C ASP A 118 -23.17 -17.52 18.53
N ASN A 119 -22.49 -17.13 17.45
CA ASN A 119 -23.07 -16.33 16.39
C ASN A 119 -23.77 -17.23 15.35
N LYS A 120 -24.79 -17.98 15.79
CA LYS A 120 -25.79 -18.61 14.90
C LYS A 120 -26.69 -17.58 14.18
N GLY A 121 -26.29 -16.30 14.14
CA GLY A 121 -26.98 -15.21 13.45
C GLY A 121 -26.24 -14.64 12.24
N VAL A 122 -24.96 -14.99 12.01
CA VAL A 122 -24.15 -14.39 10.92
C VAL A 122 -24.03 -15.27 9.66
N ASP A 123 -24.37 -16.56 9.77
CA ASP A 123 -24.40 -17.50 8.64
C ASP A 123 -25.66 -17.36 7.76
N SER A 124 -26.67 -16.61 8.23
CA SER A 124 -27.87 -16.26 7.45
C SER A 124 -27.66 -15.00 6.60
N ILE A 125 -26.87 -14.03 7.08
CA ILE A 125 -26.56 -12.78 6.37
C ILE A 125 -25.64 -13.02 5.17
N THR A 126 -24.71 -13.97 5.27
CA THR A 126 -23.74 -14.29 4.21
C THR A 126 -24.34 -15.09 3.05
N LYS A 127 -25.51 -15.72 3.24
CA LYS A 127 -26.20 -16.45 2.16
C LYS A 127 -27.20 -15.59 1.37
N GLN A 128 -27.65 -14.46 1.92
CA GLN A 128 -28.62 -13.58 1.26
C GLN A 128 -28.01 -12.43 0.44
N ALA A 129 -26.71 -12.17 0.56
CA ALA A 129 -26.04 -11.08 -0.16
C ALA A 129 -25.43 -11.49 -1.52
N LYS A 130 -26.00 -12.48 -2.23
CA LYS A 130 -25.78 -12.65 -3.68
C LYS A 130 -26.78 -11.77 -4.44
N SER A 131 -26.68 -10.46 -4.22
CA SER A 131 -27.26 -9.44 -5.09
C SER A 131 -26.13 -8.85 -5.93
N PRO A 132 -26.24 -8.75 -7.27
CA PRO A 132 -25.15 -8.34 -8.15
C PRO A 132 -24.93 -6.81 -8.20
N THR A 133 -25.34 -6.08 -7.17
CA THR A 133 -25.24 -4.61 -7.11
C THR A 133 -24.70 -4.15 -5.77
N ALA A 134 -23.43 -4.47 -5.49
CA ALA A 134 -22.65 -3.81 -4.45
C ALA A 134 -21.39 -3.25 -5.11
N GLY A 135 -21.53 -2.05 -5.64
CA GLY A 135 -20.40 -1.24 -6.05
C GLY A 135 -19.50 -0.97 -4.85
N SER A 136 -18.19 -1.09 -5.08
CA SER A 136 -17.17 -0.27 -4.41
C SER A 136 -17.01 -0.45 -2.89
N PHE A 137 -16.89 -1.69 -2.41
CA PHE A 137 -16.02 -1.91 -1.26
C PHE A 137 -14.58 -2.04 -1.77
N SER A 138 -13.90 -0.91 -1.71
CA SER A 138 -12.46 -0.69 -1.68
C SER A 138 -11.63 -1.30 -2.81
N ARG A 139 -11.64 -0.62 -3.96
CA ARG A 139 -10.55 -0.76 -4.95
C ARG A 139 -9.21 -0.24 -4.39
N ASP A 140 -9.26 0.56 -3.33
CA ASP A 140 -8.11 1.22 -2.69
C ASP A 140 -7.76 0.66 -1.30
N ASP A 141 -8.34 -0.47 -0.87
CA ASP A 141 -7.89 -1.17 0.34
C ASP A 141 -6.55 -1.88 0.04
N PRO A 142 -5.48 -1.65 0.83
CA PRO A 142 -4.20 -2.33 0.65
C PRO A 142 -4.33 -3.86 0.60
N LEU A 143 -5.26 -4.45 1.36
CA LEU A 143 -5.45 -5.91 1.37
C LEU A 143 -6.06 -6.42 0.05
N ALA A 144 -7.00 -5.66 -0.53
CA ALA A 144 -7.58 -5.97 -1.84
C ALA A 144 -6.54 -5.85 -2.97
N ALA A 145 -5.63 -4.86 -2.88
CA ALA A 145 -4.51 -4.72 -3.82
C ALA A 145 -3.56 -5.93 -3.76
N PHE A 146 -3.23 -6.41 -2.56
CA PHE A 146 -2.44 -7.62 -2.37
C PHE A 146 -3.13 -8.86 -2.96
N GLN A 147 -4.43 -9.04 -2.71
CA GLN A 147 -5.19 -10.16 -3.25
C GLN A 147 -5.23 -10.13 -4.80
N LYS A 148 -5.47 -8.95 -5.39
CA LYS A 148 -5.44 -8.76 -6.85
C LYS A 148 -4.07 -9.06 -7.44
N ALA A 149 -2.99 -8.57 -6.82
CA ALA A 149 -1.63 -8.84 -7.25
C ALA A 149 -1.30 -10.35 -7.18
N GLN A 150 -1.75 -11.05 -6.14
CA GLN A 150 -1.59 -12.51 -6.05
C GLN A 150 -2.33 -13.25 -7.16
N VAL A 151 -3.56 -12.86 -7.50
CA VAL A 151 -4.34 -13.46 -8.59
C VAL A 151 -3.65 -13.24 -9.94
N MET A 152 -3.23 -12.02 -10.24
CA MET A 152 -2.49 -11.69 -11.46
C MET A 152 -1.20 -12.53 -11.58
N ARG A 153 -0.44 -12.66 -10.47
CA ARG A 153 0.76 -13.50 -10.45
C ARG A 153 0.47 -14.97 -10.77
N LYS A 154 -0.64 -15.53 -10.28
CA LYS A 154 -1.06 -16.91 -10.60
C LYS A 154 -1.41 -17.06 -12.08
N GLN A 155 -2.11 -16.09 -12.67
CA GLN A 155 -2.47 -16.10 -14.10
C GLN A 155 -1.22 -16.03 -15.01
N HIS A 156 -0.27 -15.14 -14.70
CA HIS A 156 0.98 -15.04 -15.45
C HIS A 156 1.85 -16.31 -15.38
N LYS A 157 1.82 -17.03 -14.24
CA LYS A 157 2.50 -18.33 -14.11
C LYS A 157 1.84 -19.42 -14.96
N ALA A 158 0.51 -19.47 -14.99
CA ALA A 158 -0.24 -20.43 -15.80
C ALA A 158 -0.03 -20.22 -17.32
N ALA A 159 0.08 -18.95 -17.76
CA ALA A 159 0.28 -18.62 -19.17
C ALA A 159 1.68 -18.97 -19.72
N LYS A 160 2.70 -19.07 -18.86
CA LYS A 160 4.10 -19.37 -19.27
C LYS A 160 4.37 -20.86 -19.54
N VAL A 161 3.39 -21.75 -19.34
CA VAL A 161 3.55 -23.20 -19.56
C VAL A 161 2.81 -23.64 -20.82
N LYS A 162 3.23 -23.13 -21.98
CA LYS A 162 2.99 -23.78 -23.29
C LYS A 162 4.20 -23.55 -24.17
N LYS A 163 5.19 -24.45 -24.11
CA LYS A 163 6.24 -24.54 -25.12
C LYS A 163 5.57 -25.02 -26.42
N PRO A 164 5.58 -24.28 -27.53
CA PRO A 164 5.04 -24.78 -28.78
C PRO A 164 5.90 -25.95 -29.29
N LEU A 165 5.25 -27.03 -29.75
CA LEU A 165 5.96 -28.16 -30.38
C LEU A 165 6.71 -27.66 -31.63
N PRO A 166 7.95 -28.13 -31.88
CA PRO A 166 8.69 -27.74 -33.08
C PRO A 166 8.03 -28.34 -34.33
N LYS A 167 7.56 -27.49 -35.25
CA LYS A 167 7.11 -27.89 -36.58
C LYS A 167 8.31 -28.41 -37.39
N LYS A 168 8.31 -29.70 -37.75
CA LYS A 168 9.20 -30.25 -38.79
C LYS A 168 8.86 -29.58 -40.12
N GLN A 169 9.74 -28.74 -40.65
CA GLN A 169 9.67 -28.27 -42.03
C GLN A 169 10.44 -29.24 -42.93
N SER A 170 9.74 -29.75 -43.93
CA SER A 170 10.25 -30.62 -44.98
C SER A 170 11.23 -29.87 -45.90
N ALA A 171 12.26 -30.60 -46.32
CA ALA A 171 13.35 -30.13 -47.16
C ALA A 171 12.91 -29.55 -48.51
N GLY A 172 13.53 -28.42 -48.89
CA GLY A 172 13.54 -27.87 -50.24
C GLY A 172 14.84 -27.11 -50.47
N LYS A 173 15.66 -27.59 -51.41
CA LYS A 173 16.95 -27.00 -51.83
C LYS A 173 16.73 -25.71 -52.64
N ALA A 174 17.55 -24.68 -52.43
CA ALA A 174 18.25 -23.94 -53.49
C ALA A 174 19.09 -22.76 -52.94
N GLN A 175 20.18 -22.49 -53.66
CA GLN A 175 21.30 -21.57 -53.42
C GLN A 175 20.91 -20.09 -53.31
N SER A 176 21.66 -19.29 -52.54
CA SER A 176 22.58 -18.27 -53.10
C SER A 176 23.25 -17.37 -52.03
N GLN A 177 24.55 -17.23 -52.22
CA GLN A 177 25.40 -16.05 -52.05
C GLN A 177 25.68 -15.45 -50.66
N ALA A 178 26.96 -15.60 -50.31
CA ALA A 178 27.69 -14.94 -49.25
C ALA A 178 27.84 -13.42 -49.49
N MET A 179 27.58 -12.61 -48.46
CA MET A 179 28.18 -11.29 -48.28
C MET A 179 28.40 -11.01 -46.78
N LYS A 180 29.70 -11.02 -46.43
CA LYS A 180 30.43 -10.18 -45.47
C LYS A 180 29.75 -9.74 -44.16
N SER A 181 30.34 -10.22 -43.08
CA SER A 181 30.25 -9.74 -41.70
C SER A 181 30.72 -8.30 -41.53
N HIS A 182 29.89 -7.44 -40.93
CA HIS A 182 30.34 -6.23 -40.25
C HIS A 182 29.95 -6.33 -38.77
N SER A 183 30.95 -6.59 -37.93
CA SER A 183 30.84 -6.52 -36.48
C SER A 183 30.58 -5.05 -36.09
N LEU A 184 29.52 -4.80 -35.33
CA LEU A 184 29.29 -3.53 -34.63
C LEU A 184 29.76 -3.71 -33.20
N GLU A 185 30.93 -3.15 -32.95
CA GLU A 185 31.58 -3.07 -31.65
C GLU A 185 30.82 -2.10 -30.75
N LYS A 186 30.53 -2.55 -29.53
CA LYS A 186 29.84 -1.77 -28.50
C LYS A 186 30.78 -0.71 -27.95
N GLY A 187 30.60 0.54 -28.39
CA GLY A 187 31.17 1.72 -27.73
C GLY A 187 30.26 2.15 -26.58
N ASN A 188 30.56 1.70 -25.37
CA ASN A 188 29.99 2.18 -24.12
C ASN A 188 30.97 3.21 -23.54
N THR A 189 30.69 4.50 -23.70
CA THR A 189 31.43 5.56 -23.00
C THR A 189 30.46 6.62 -22.48
N SER A 190 30.17 6.48 -21.19
CA SER A 190 29.94 7.53 -20.19
C SER A 190 30.09 8.96 -20.72
N TYR A 191 28.99 9.71 -20.77
CA TYR A 191 29.07 11.17 -20.69
C TYR A 191 29.16 11.53 -19.20
N ASP A 192 30.38 11.89 -18.80
CA ASP A 192 30.63 12.65 -17.57
C ASP A 192 29.81 13.94 -17.60
N MET A 193 29.14 14.20 -16.49
CA MET A 193 28.50 15.46 -16.16
C MET A 193 29.57 16.36 -15.55
N ASP A 194 30.00 17.37 -16.30
CA ASP A 194 30.67 18.53 -15.72
C ASP A 194 29.68 19.70 -15.62
N TYR A 195 29.73 20.32 -14.45
CA TYR A 195 28.86 21.34 -13.85
C TYR A 195 28.58 22.59 -14.70
#